data_AF-A0A9D7RF02-F1
#
_entry.id   AF-A0A9D7RF02-F1
#
_cell.length_a   1.000
_cell.length_b   1.000
_cell.length_c   1.000
_cell.angle_alpha   90.00
_cell.angle_beta   90.00
_cell.angle_gamma   90.00
#
_symmetry.space_group_name_H-M   'P 1'
#
loop_
_entity.id
_entity.type
_entity.pdbx_description
1 polymer ?
#
loop_
_entity_poly.entity_id
_entity_poly.type
_entity_poly.pdbx_seq_one_letter_code
_entity_poly.pdbx_strand_id
1 'polypeptide(L)'
;MHQEIMTFPSRYFYEERLRILPPETAGHAVQISLLDYPQLEQASTLEQALSSQRMIFCATPLDKIGAAHKTNRHEAEMVGELVAKIQALYAHNGRPFTPRSLGIITPYRAQIAQIRQALQQKGIDVDLITIDTVERYQGGARDIIIISLSTNTASQFRSLISLSEEGVDRKLNVALTRAREQLIILGNGELLSGNAVYRELMGVCFGV
;
A
#
# COMPACT_ATOMS: atom_id res chain seq x y z
N MET A 1 -10.93 7.74 4.56
CA MET A 1 -10.52 6.84 3.47
C MET A 1 -11.38 7.16 2.26
N HIS A 2 -10.76 7.29 1.08
CA HIS A 2 -11.43 7.52 -0.19
C HIS A 2 -12.42 6.39 -0.52
N GLN A 3 -13.51 6.71 -1.20
CA GLN A 3 -14.58 5.75 -1.48
C GLN A 3 -14.10 4.51 -2.23
N GLU A 4 -13.24 4.68 -3.24
CA GLU A 4 -12.70 3.57 -4.04
C GLU A 4 -11.90 2.58 -3.19
N ILE A 5 -11.10 3.08 -2.25
CA ILE A 5 -10.35 2.24 -1.30
C ILE A 5 -11.30 1.57 -0.31
N MET A 6 -12.35 2.28 0.12
CA MET A 6 -13.33 1.79 1.09
C MET A 6 -14.20 0.65 0.55
N THR A 7 -14.49 0.64 -0.75
CA THR A 7 -15.37 -0.35 -1.39
C THR A 7 -14.94 -1.78 -1.08
N PHE A 8 -13.66 -2.10 -1.23
CA PHE A 8 -13.17 -3.47 -1.01
C PHE A 8 -13.30 -3.91 0.47
N PRO A 9 -12.74 -3.20 1.47
CA PRO A 9 -12.94 -3.55 2.87
C PRO A 9 -14.42 -3.61 3.26
N SER A 10 -15.24 -2.67 2.77
CA SER A 10 -16.68 -2.65 3.07
C SER A 10 -17.34 -3.98 2.70
N ARG A 11 -17.11 -4.44 1.46
CA ARG A 11 -17.65 -5.71 0.95
C ARG A 11 -17.10 -6.93 1.68
N TYR A 12 -15.78 -6.98 1.92
CA TYR A 12 -15.11 -8.20 2.40
C TYR A 12 -15.03 -8.34 3.93
N PHE A 13 -15.10 -7.24 4.67
CA PHE A 13 -14.85 -7.24 6.12
C PHE A 13 -15.95 -6.57 6.95
N TYR A 14 -16.90 -5.86 6.31
CA TYR A 14 -17.94 -5.11 7.01
C TYR A 14 -19.34 -5.30 6.40
N GLU A 15 -19.58 -6.33 5.59
CA GLU A 15 -20.90 -6.63 5.00
C GLU A 15 -21.58 -5.41 4.34
N GLU A 16 -20.81 -4.63 3.58
CA GLU A 16 -21.27 -3.41 2.89
C GLU A 16 -21.79 -2.28 3.81
N ARG A 17 -21.47 -2.34 5.11
CA ARG A 17 -21.92 -1.35 6.10
C ARG A 17 -21.08 -0.08 6.13
N LEU A 18 -19.87 -0.04 5.54
CA LEU A 18 -19.09 1.19 5.49
C LEU A 18 -19.67 2.16 4.46
N ARG A 19 -19.85 3.41 4.87
CA ARG A 19 -20.36 4.51 4.05
C ARG A 19 -19.41 5.70 4.10
N ILE A 20 -19.38 6.48 3.02
CA ILE A 20 -18.74 7.80 3.06
C ILE A 20 -19.53 8.71 4.00
N LEU A 21 -18.86 9.74 4.50
CA LEU A 21 -19.48 10.76 5.34
C LEU A 21 -20.60 11.47 4.55
N PRO A 22 -21.65 11.98 5.21
CA PRO A 22 -22.66 12.83 4.56
C PRO A 22 -22.04 14.08 3.90
N PRO A 23 -22.63 14.63 2.82
CA PRO A 23 -22.08 15.79 2.09
C PRO A 23 -21.75 17.02 2.96
N GLU A 24 -22.55 17.25 4.00
CA GLU A 24 -22.39 18.35 4.96
C GLU A 24 -21.27 18.12 5.98
N THR A 25 -20.70 16.92 6.05
CA THR A 25 -19.68 16.56 7.04
C THR A 25 -18.28 16.89 6.55
N ALA A 26 -17.50 17.54 7.41
CA ALA A 26 -16.09 17.83 7.14
C ALA A 26 -15.32 16.56 6.75
N GLY A 27 -14.66 16.60 5.59
CA GLY A 27 -13.91 15.47 5.04
C GLY A 27 -14.64 14.65 3.98
N HIS A 28 -15.95 14.85 3.77
CA HIS A 28 -16.68 14.22 2.66
C HIS A 28 -16.00 14.47 1.30
N ALA A 29 -15.67 15.73 1.02
CA ALA A 29 -15.02 16.12 -0.23
C ALA A 29 -13.72 15.34 -0.50
N VAL A 30 -12.95 15.00 0.55
CA VAL A 30 -11.72 14.19 0.42
C VAL A 30 -12.03 12.73 0.12
N GLN A 31 -13.20 12.23 0.49
CA GLN A 31 -13.60 10.85 0.21
C GLN A 31 -14.08 10.61 -1.22
N ILE A 32 -14.33 11.68 -1.98
CA ILE A 32 -14.84 11.64 -3.35
C ILE A 32 -13.97 12.44 -4.34
N SER A 33 -12.89 13.08 -3.88
CA SER A 33 -12.04 13.88 -4.75
C SER A 33 -11.34 13.02 -5.80
N LEU A 34 -10.88 13.61 -6.88
CA LEU A 34 -9.97 12.93 -7.83
C LEU A 34 -8.53 13.04 -7.32
N LEU A 35 -7.66 12.12 -7.76
CA LEU A 35 -6.22 12.38 -7.75
C LEU A 35 -5.96 13.34 -8.91
N ASP A 36 -5.88 14.64 -8.60
CA ASP A 36 -5.65 15.68 -9.60
C ASP A 36 -4.18 16.10 -9.56
N TYR A 37 -3.31 15.16 -9.92
CA TYR A 37 -1.90 15.44 -10.17
C TYR A 37 -1.73 15.59 -11.69
N PRO A 38 -1.40 16.77 -12.22
CA PRO A 38 -1.15 16.98 -13.64
C PRO A 38 -0.13 15.98 -14.15
N GLN A 39 -0.46 15.33 -15.26
CA GLN A 39 0.38 14.31 -15.84
C GLN A 39 1.62 14.94 -16.48
N LEU A 40 2.77 14.31 -16.25
CA LEU A 40 4.00 14.67 -16.97
C LEU A 40 3.85 14.21 -18.43
N GLU A 41 4.28 15.04 -19.38
CA GLU A 41 4.14 14.78 -20.84
C GLU A 41 4.76 13.45 -21.30
N GLN A 42 5.67 12.87 -20.50
CA GLN A 42 6.32 11.58 -20.76
C GLN A 42 6.31 10.68 -19.50
N ALA A 43 5.20 10.67 -18.76
CA ALA A 43 5.04 9.83 -17.57
C ALA A 43 5.11 8.33 -17.92
N SER A 44 5.91 7.58 -17.16
CA SER A 44 5.89 6.11 -17.23
C SER A 44 4.54 5.54 -16.78
N THR A 45 4.25 4.28 -17.10
CA THR A 45 3.02 3.59 -16.64
C THR A 45 2.83 3.72 -15.13
N LEU A 46 3.92 3.62 -14.37
CA LEU A 46 3.86 3.76 -12.91
C LEU A 46 3.53 5.20 -12.49
N GLU A 47 4.07 6.22 -13.14
CA GLU A 47 3.78 7.63 -12.83
C GLU A 47 2.34 8.00 -13.20
N GLN A 48 1.84 7.47 -14.32
CA GLN A 48 0.43 7.59 -14.70
C GLN A 48 -0.49 6.92 -13.67
N ALA A 49 -0.12 5.73 -13.19
CA ALA A 49 -0.86 5.06 -12.13
C ALA A 49 -0.85 5.88 -10.83
N LEU A 50 0.32 6.34 -10.38
CA LEU A 50 0.46 7.15 -9.17
C LEU A 50 -0.33 8.46 -9.20
N SER A 51 -0.47 9.07 -10.37
CA SER A 51 -1.19 10.33 -10.55
C SER A 51 -2.71 10.17 -10.69
N SER A 52 -3.22 8.99 -11.03
CA SER A 52 -4.64 8.83 -11.39
C SER A 52 -5.38 7.69 -10.68
N GLN A 53 -4.68 6.70 -10.13
CA GLN A 53 -5.29 5.48 -9.59
C GLN A 53 -5.26 5.47 -8.07
N ARG A 54 -6.41 5.18 -7.44
CA ARG A 54 -6.52 5.09 -5.97
C ARG A 54 -5.95 3.80 -5.40
N MET A 55 -6.00 2.73 -6.16
CA MET A 55 -5.52 1.40 -5.77
C MET A 55 -4.61 0.84 -6.87
N ILE A 56 -3.36 0.54 -6.51
CA ILE A 56 -2.33 0.05 -7.44
C ILE A 56 -1.78 -1.27 -6.91
N PHE A 57 -1.63 -2.25 -7.79
CA PHE A 57 -0.93 -3.49 -7.50
C PHE A 57 0.33 -3.58 -8.36
N CYS A 58 1.49 -3.60 -7.72
CA CYS A 58 2.78 -3.78 -8.39
C CYS A 58 3.22 -5.24 -8.22
N ALA A 59 3.20 -6.00 -9.31
CA ALA A 59 3.60 -7.40 -9.27
C ALA A 59 5.12 -7.51 -9.08
N THR A 60 5.56 -8.27 -8.08
CA THR A 60 6.99 -8.45 -7.80
C THR A 60 7.44 -9.90 -7.93
N PRO A 61 8.69 -10.15 -8.37
CA PRO A 61 9.25 -11.49 -8.40
C PRO A 61 9.53 -12.01 -6.98
N LEU A 62 9.65 -13.33 -6.88
CA LEU A 62 10.09 -14.00 -5.66
C LEU A 62 11.59 -13.74 -5.43
N ASP A 63 11.95 -13.39 -4.20
CA ASP A 63 13.35 -13.34 -3.79
C ASP A 63 13.79 -14.71 -3.26
N LYS A 64 14.37 -15.53 -4.13
CA LYS A 64 14.86 -16.88 -3.77
C LYS A 64 15.98 -16.85 -2.73
N ILE A 65 16.76 -15.78 -2.68
CA ILE A 65 17.89 -15.63 -1.75
C ILE A 65 17.37 -15.09 -0.40
N GLY A 66 16.50 -14.08 -0.44
CA GLY A 66 15.86 -13.48 0.73
C GLY A 66 14.78 -14.34 1.38
N ALA A 67 14.34 -15.42 0.73
CA ALA A 67 13.26 -16.28 1.19
C ALA A 67 13.43 -16.75 2.64
N ALA A 68 14.62 -17.18 3.04
CA ALA A 68 14.87 -17.66 4.41
C ALA A 68 14.79 -16.52 5.46
N HIS A 69 15.08 -15.29 5.06
CA HIS A 69 15.16 -14.13 5.94
C HIS A 69 13.85 -13.36 6.06
N LYS A 70 12.78 -13.84 5.42
CA LYS A 70 11.49 -13.14 5.36
C LYS A 70 11.65 -11.72 4.82
N THR A 71 12.43 -11.60 3.74
CA THR A 71 12.67 -10.36 3.01
C THR A 71 12.44 -10.55 1.52
N ASN A 72 12.07 -9.51 0.80
CA ASN A 72 12.04 -9.47 -0.65
C ASN A 72 12.76 -8.20 -1.13
N ARG A 73 13.96 -8.37 -1.69
CA ARG A 73 14.80 -7.26 -2.17
C ARG A 73 14.13 -6.48 -3.31
N HIS A 74 13.43 -7.18 -4.21
CA HIS A 74 12.73 -6.55 -5.33
C HIS A 74 11.59 -5.65 -4.84
N GLU A 75 10.85 -6.10 -3.81
CA GLU A 75 9.85 -5.24 -3.18
C GLU A 75 10.50 -4.03 -2.47
N ALA A 76 11.62 -4.22 -1.77
CA ALA A 76 12.31 -3.12 -1.10
C ALA A 76 12.84 -2.06 -2.07
N GLU A 77 13.45 -2.50 -3.18
CA GLU A 77 13.92 -1.63 -4.27
C GLU A 77 12.75 -0.85 -4.91
N MET A 78 11.66 -1.55 -5.24
CA MET A 78 10.45 -0.94 -5.81
C MET A 78 9.80 0.04 -4.84
N VAL A 79 9.75 -0.25 -3.54
CA VAL A 79 9.30 0.70 -2.52
C VAL A 79 10.14 1.97 -2.54
N GLY A 80 11.46 1.86 -2.64
CA GLY A 80 12.33 3.03 -2.76
C GLY A 80 12.02 3.86 -4.01
N GLU A 81 11.77 3.21 -5.15
CA GLU A 81 11.39 3.90 -6.40
C GLU A 81 10.04 4.59 -6.32
N LEU A 82 9.04 3.91 -5.76
CA LEU A 82 7.71 4.46 -5.52
C LEU A 82 7.79 5.72 -4.65
N VAL A 83 8.51 5.66 -3.54
CA VAL A 83 8.63 6.81 -2.62
C VAL A 83 9.34 7.98 -3.30
N ALA A 84 10.42 7.74 -4.06
CA ALA A 84 11.09 8.79 -4.83
C ALA A 84 10.13 9.46 -5.84
N LYS A 85 9.36 8.67 -6.59
CA LYS A 85 8.39 9.19 -7.56
C LYS A 85 7.24 9.94 -6.89
N ILE A 86 6.76 9.47 -5.74
CA ILE A 86 5.73 10.16 -4.95
C ILE A 86 6.26 11.50 -4.42
N GLN A 87 7.49 11.56 -3.91
CA GLN A 87 8.10 12.81 -3.47
C GLN A 87 8.25 13.81 -4.63
N ALA A 88 8.68 13.35 -5.80
CA ALA A 88 8.74 14.17 -7.00
C ALA A 88 7.35 14.68 -7.42
N LEU A 89 6.34 13.81 -7.37
CA LEU A 89 4.95 14.17 -7.68
C LEU A 89 4.42 15.24 -6.71
N TYR A 90 4.68 15.09 -5.42
CA TYR A 90 4.31 16.06 -4.38
C TYR A 90 5.00 17.40 -4.63
N ALA A 91 6.32 17.39 -4.88
CA ALA A 91 7.09 18.59 -5.14
C ALA A 91 6.62 19.33 -6.41
N HIS A 92 6.37 18.61 -7.50
CA HIS A 92 5.87 19.18 -8.75
C HIS A 92 4.51 19.88 -8.57
N ASN A 93 3.70 19.39 -7.62
CA ASN A 93 2.37 19.90 -7.34
C ASN A 93 2.32 20.89 -6.17
N GLY A 94 3.48 21.36 -5.68
CA GLY A 94 3.55 22.27 -4.54
C GLY A 94 2.98 21.69 -3.23
N ARG A 95 2.89 20.36 -3.13
CA ARG A 95 2.35 19.67 -1.95
C ARG A 95 3.50 19.31 -1.00
N PRO A 96 3.44 19.67 0.29
CA PRO A 96 4.48 19.30 1.24
C PRO A 96 4.46 17.80 1.51
N PHE A 97 5.65 17.18 1.50
CA PHE A 97 5.83 15.81 1.97
C PHE A 97 6.13 15.83 3.48
N THR A 98 5.21 15.28 4.27
CA THR A 98 5.24 15.34 5.74
C THR A 98 5.13 13.94 6.34
N PRO A 99 5.34 13.75 7.66
CA PRO A 99 5.12 12.46 8.32
C PRO A 99 3.69 11.88 8.16
N ARG A 100 2.71 12.68 7.74
CA ARG A 100 1.33 12.23 7.44
C ARG A 100 1.17 11.70 6.01
N SER A 101 2.07 12.07 5.11
CA SER A 101 1.91 11.85 3.68
C SER A 101 2.00 10.38 3.30
N LEU A 102 2.96 9.63 3.87
CA LEU A 102 3.22 8.26 3.45
C LEU A 102 3.50 7.33 4.63
N GLY A 103 2.95 6.13 4.54
CA GLY A 103 3.25 5.01 5.41
C GLY A 103 3.55 3.74 4.64
N ILE A 104 4.37 2.87 5.23
CA ILE A 104 4.77 1.59 4.66
C ILE A 104 4.48 0.51 5.69
N ILE A 105 3.72 -0.48 5.28
CA ILE A 105 3.32 -1.62 6.10
C ILE A 105 3.93 -2.88 5.51
N THR A 106 4.65 -3.65 6.33
CA THR A 106 5.24 -4.92 5.91
C THR A 106 5.27 -5.92 7.05
N PRO A 107 5.05 -7.22 6.82
CA PRO A 107 4.86 -8.18 7.92
C PRO A 107 6.13 -8.52 8.69
N TYR A 108 7.32 -8.18 8.17
CA TYR A 108 8.59 -8.65 8.73
C TYR A 108 9.54 -7.51 9.07
N ARG A 109 10.11 -7.55 10.28
CA ARG A 109 11.12 -6.58 10.73
C ARG A 109 12.39 -6.60 9.87
N ALA A 110 12.75 -7.77 9.33
CA ALA A 110 13.85 -7.88 8.38
C ALA A 110 13.55 -7.11 7.09
N GLN A 111 12.30 -7.15 6.61
CA GLN A 111 11.88 -6.36 5.45
C GLN A 111 11.85 -4.87 5.74
N ILE A 112 11.46 -4.45 6.96
CA ILE A 112 11.58 -3.05 7.39
C ILE A 112 13.03 -2.56 7.24
N ALA A 113 14.00 -3.35 7.68
CA ALA A 113 15.42 -2.99 7.57
C ALA A 113 15.86 -2.85 6.10
N GLN A 114 15.45 -3.76 5.22
CA GLN A 114 15.74 -3.66 3.79
C GLN A 114 15.09 -2.45 3.12
N ILE A 115 13.82 -2.17 3.44
CA ILE A 115 13.13 -0.99 2.92
C ILE A 115 13.84 0.29 3.38
N ARG A 116 14.21 0.40 4.68
CA ARG A 116 14.95 1.55 5.20
C ARG A 116 16.28 1.73 4.47
N GLN A 117 17.00 0.64 4.22
CA GLN A 117 18.25 0.68 3.46
C GLN A 117 18.02 1.17 2.02
N ALA A 118 17.01 0.65 1.32
CA ALA A 118 16.67 1.06 -0.05
C ALA A 118 16.28 2.55 -0.13
N LEU A 119 15.56 3.07 0.87
CA LEU A 119 15.22 4.49 0.98
C LEU A 119 16.46 5.35 1.20
N GLN A 120 17.33 4.96 2.14
CA GLN A 120 18.58 5.67 2.43
C GLN A 120 19.51 5.72 1.21
N GLN A 121 19.61 4.64 0.44
CA GLN A 121 20.41 4.59 -0.80
C GLN A 121 19.89 5.57 -1.87
N LYS A 122 18.61 5.91 -1.84
CA LYS A 122 18.00 6.92 -2.71
C LYS A 122 18.04 8.33 -2.11
N GLY A 123 18.67 8.52 -0.95
CA GLY A 123 18.75 9.81 -0.26
C GLY A 123 17.43 10.26 0.37
N ILE A 124 16.48 9.34 0.58
CA ILE A 124 15.18 9.64 1.17
C ILE A 124 15.30 9.66 2.70
N ASP A 125 14.80 10.73 3.32
CA ASP A 125 14.68 10.82 4.77
C ASP A 125 13.62 9.84 5.29
N VAL A 126 14.09 8.79 5.98
CA VAL A 126 13.25 7.72 6.53
C VAL A 126 12.43 8.17 7.72
N ASP A 127 12.76 9.29 8.37
CA ASP A 127 12.02 9.78 9.55
C ASP A 127 10.73 10.49 9.14
N LEU A 128 10.62 10.91 7.88
CA LEU A 128 9.38 11.40 7.28
C LEU A 128 8.38 10.29 6.93
N ILE A 129 8.77 9.02 7.08
CA ILE A 129 7.97 7.87 6.63
C ILE A 129 7.73 6.92 7.80
N THR A 130 6.46 6.63 8.06
CA THR A 130 6.11 5.60 9.06
C THR A 130 6.29 4.22 8.44
N ILE A 131 7.25 3.42 8.93
CA ILE A 131 7.53 2.06 8.43
C ILE A 131 7.44 1.08 9.58
N ASP A 132 6.41 0.23 9.59
CA ASP A 132 6.22 -0.77 10.65
C ASP A 132 5.44 -2.01 10.18
N THR A 133 5.32 -3.00 11.06
CA THR A 133 4.44 -4.16 10.85
C THR A 133 2.99 -3.81 11.14
N VAL A 134 2.05 -4.55 10.55
CA VAL A 134 0.60 -4.31 10.72
C VAL A 134 0.22 -4.23 12.20
N GLU A 135 0.78 -5.12 13.03
CA GLU A 135 0.51 -5.21 14.47
C GLU A 135 1.04 -4.01 15.25
N ARG A 136 2.16 -3.44 14.78
CA ARG A 136 2.87 -2.35 15.45
C ARG A 136 2.59 -0.99 14.85
N TYR A 137 1.88 -0.93 13.74
CA TYR A 137 1.62 0.31 13.01
C TYR A 137 0.76 1.27 13.85
N GLN A 138 1.45 2.04 14.68
CA GLN A 138 0.92 3.06 15.56
C GLN A 138 1.27 4.42 14.95
N GLY A 139 0.25 5.17 14.57
CA GLY A 139 0.45 6.42 13.82
C GLY A 139 -0.80 6.97 13.15
N GLY A 140 -1.93 6.24 13.17
CA GLY A 140 -3.14 6.64 12.45
C GLY A 140 -3.04 6.38 10.95
N ALA A 141 -3.99 6.91 10.19
CA ALA A 141 -4.01 6.78 8.73
C ALA A 141 -2.99 7.73 8.06
N ARG A 142 -2.53 7.39 6.86
CA ARG A 142 -1.65 8.22 6.01
C ARG A 142 -2.35 8.54 4.71
N ASP A 143 -1.93 9.59 4.03
CA ASP A 143 -2.51 9.93 2.73
C ASP A 143 -2.25 8.79 1.73
N ILE A 144 -1.02 8.28 1.70
CA ILE A 144 -0.62 7.12 0.92
C ILE A 144 -0.15 5.98 1.84
N ILE A 145 -0.62 4.75 1.58
CA ILE A 145 -0.06 3.54 2.20
C ILE A 145 0.52 2.63 1.13
N ILE A 146 1.75 2.17 1.37
CA ILE A 146 2.38 1.11 0.62
C ILE A 146 2.38 -0.16 1.47
N ILE A 147 1.84 -1.26 0.95
CA ILE A 147 1.89 -2.59 1.58
C ILE A 147 2.91 -3.43 0.84
N SER A 148 4.04 -3.77 1.47
CA SER A 148 5.01 -4.74 0.96
C SER A 148 4.80 -6.08 1.67
N LEU A 149 4.22 -7.06 0.96
CA LEU A 149 3.86 -8.35 1.54
C LEU A 149 5.09 -9.24 1.81
N SER A 150 6.18 -9.04 1.07
CA SER A 150 7.46 -9.74 1.25
C SER A 150 7.31 -11.28 1.30
N THR A 151 6.41 -11.82 0.48
CA THR A 151 6.12 -13.26 0.42
C THR A 151 6.91 -13.94 -0.68
N ASN A 152 7.78 -14.87 -0.31
CA ASN A 152 8.57 -15.64 -1.28
C ASN A 152 8.10 -17.10 -1.42
N THR A 153 7.23 -17.57 -0.52
CA THR A 153 6.69 -18.93 -0.55
C THR A 153 5.23 -18.95 -0.14
N ALA A 154 4.50 -19.98 -0.57
CA ALA A 154 3.10 -20.18 -0.17
C ALA A 154 2.93 -20.36 1.35
N SER A 155 3.92 -20.95 2.04
CA SER A 155 3.88 -21.11 3.50
C SER A 155 3.99 -19.77 4.23
N GLN A 156 4.89 -18.90 3.77
CA GLN A 156 4.99 -17.53 4.28
C GLN A 156 3.70 -16.76 4.05
N PHE A 157 3.14 -16.83 2.84
CA PHE A 157 1.88 -16.17 2.53
C PHE A 157 0.75 -16.63 3.45
N ARG A 158 0.56 -17.94 3.64
CA ARG A 158 -0.44 -18.48 4.59
C ARG A 158 -0.24 -17.98 6.02
N SER A 159 1.02 -17.77 6.44
CA SER A 159 1.35 -17.27 7.79
C SER A 159 1.01 -15.79 7.98
N LEU A 160 0.81 -15.03 6.89
CA LEU A 160 0.37 -13.63 6.96
C LEU A 160 -1.12 -13.52 7.25
N ILE A 161 -1.90 -14.49 6.78
CA ILE A 161 -3.36 -14.46 6.84
C ILE A 161 -3.78 -14.70 8.29
N SER A 162 -4.46 -13.71 8.87
CA SER A 162 -4.90 -13.74 10.27
C SER A 162 -6.42 -13.79 10.34
N LEU A 163 -6.99 -14.95 10.02
CA LEU A 163 -8.43 -15.15 10.05
C LEU A 163 -8.95 -15.06 11.49
N SER A 164 -9.99 -14.26 11.68
CA SER A 164 -10.85 -14.30 12.86
C SER A 164 -11.83 -15.47 12.81
N GLU A 165 -12.57 -15.69 13.89
CA GLU A 165 -13.66 -16.69 13.95
C GLU A 165 -14.72 -16.47 12.85
N GLU A 166 -14.88 -15.22 12.40
CA GLU A 166 -15.79 -14.80 11.34
C GLU A 166 -15.17 -14.92 9.94
N GLY A 167 -13.96 -15.48 9.81
CA GLY A 167 -13.25 -15.64 8.53
C GLY A 167 -12.63 -14.35 7.99
N VAL A 168 -12.64 -13.26 8.76
CA VAL A 168 -12.04 -11.98 8.38
C VAL A 168 -10.54 -11.97 8.63
N ASP A 169 -9.73 -11.68 7.60
CA ASP A 169 -8.31 -11.39 7.77
C ASP A 169 -8.12 -10.00 8.40
N ARG A 170 -7.94 -10.00 9.73
CA ARG A 170 -7.82 -8.77 10.51
C ARG A 170 -6.60 -7.94 10.12
N LYS A 171 -5.49 -8.59 9.73
CA LYS A 171 -4.26 -7.87 9.37
C LYS A 171 -4.43 -7.17 8.03
N LEU A 172 -5.03 -7.84 7.06
CA LEU A 172 -5.34 -7.23 5.78
C LEU A 172 -6.30 -6.05 5.94
N ASN A 173 -7.41 -6.23 6.68
CA ASN A 173 -8.36 -5.15 6.93
C ASN A 173 -7.69 -3.92 7.58
N VAL A 174 -6.87 -4.14 8.62
CA VAL A 174 -6.12 -3.05 9.26
C VAL A 174 -5.21 -2.37 8.26
N ALA A 175 -4.44 -3.10 7.46
CA ALA A 175 -3.50 -2.50 6.50
C ALA A 175 -4.22 -1.66 5.43
N LEU A 176 -5.30 -2.18 4.83
CA LEU A 176 -6.06 -1.48 3.79
C LEU A 176 -6.69 -0.19 4.32
N THR A 177 -7.23 -0.23 5.54
CA THR A 177 -7.94 0.92 6.16
C THR A 177 -7.00 2.03 6.66
N ARG A 178 -5.67 1.87 6.56
CA ARG A 178 -4.72 2.95 6.88
C ARG A 178 -4.55 3.98 5.76
N ALA A 179 -4.98 3.69 4.53
CA ALA A 179 -4.89 4.62 3.41
C ALA A 179 -6.03 5.63 3.44
N ARG A 180 -5.71 6.93 3.31
CA ARG A 180 -6.73 7.98 3.17
C ARG A 180 -7.03 8.29 1.70
N GLU A 181 -6.00 8.42 0.87
CA GLU A 181 -6.10 8.88 -0.51
C GLU A 181 -5.62 7.84 -1.52
N GLN A 182 -4.55 7.09 -1.26
CA GLN A 182 -4.04 6.08 -2.20
C GLN A 182 -3.47 4.86 -1.47
N LEU A 183 -3.66 3.69 -2.06
CA LEU A 183 -3.16 2.42 -1.59
C LEU A 183 -2.35 1.73 -2.69
N ILE A 184 -1.13 1.32 -2.36
CA ILE A 184 -0.21 0.63 -3.28
C ILE A 184 0.18 -0.69 -2.63
N ILE A 185 -0.01 -1.80 -3.34
CA ILE A 185 0.28 -3.15 -2.83
C ILE A 185 1.36 -3.78 -3.69
N LEU A 186 2.42 -4.29 -3.05
CA LEU A 186 3.48 -5.05 -3.68
C LEU A 186 3.40 -6.50 -3.22
N GLY A 187 3.56 -7.41 -4.18
CA GLY A 187 3.73 -8.82 -3.88
C GLY A 187 3.71 -9.69 -5.14
N ASN A 188 3.98 -10.98 -4.94
CA ASN A 188 4.01 -11.92 -6.04
C ASN A 188 2.59 -12.36 -6.44
N GLY A 189 2.14 -11.94 -7.63
CA GLY A 189 0.78 -12.19 -8.10
C GLY A 189 0.37 -13.66 -8.14
N GLU A 190 1.28 -14.58 -8.47
CA GLU A 190 1.00 -16.02 -8.49
C GLU A 190 0.72 -16.57 -7.09
N LEU A 191 1.56 -16.22 -6.10
CA LEU A 191 1.34 -16.64 -4.71
C LEU A 191 0.04 -16.07 -4.14
N LEU A 192 -0.22 -14.78 -4.37
CA LEU A 192 -1.41 -14.10 -3.86
C LEU A 192 -2.69 -14.63 -4.50
N SER A 193 -2.64 -15.01 -5.79
CA SER A 193 -3.78 -15.60 -6.51
C SER A 193 -4.22 -16.94 -5.91
N GLY A 194 -3.37 -17.59 -5.12
CA GLY A 194 -3.71 -18.80 -4.36
C GLY A 194 -4.77 -18.58 -3.26
N ASN A 195 -5.07 -17.34 -2.88
CA ASN A 195 -6.14 -17.00 -1.95
C ASN A 195 -7.22 -16.15 -2.64
N ALA A 196 -8.49 -16.50 -2.45
CA ALA A 196 -9.61 -15.83 -3.13
C ALA A 196 -9.72 -14.34 -2.79
N VAL A 197 -9.54 -13.95 -1.52
CA VAL A 197 -9.63 -12.55 -1.08
C VAL A 197 -8.52 -11.71 -1.70
N TYR A 198 -7.29 -12.23 -1.72
CA TYR A 198 -6.17 -11.52 -2.34
C TYR A 198 -6.27 -11.47 -3.86
N ARG A 199 -6.80 -12.51 -4.52
CA ARG A 199 -7.08 -12.51 -5.95
C ARG A 199 -8.06 -11.40 -6.33
N GLU A 200 -9.15 -11.28 -5.58
CA GLU A 200 -10.15 -10.24 -5.77
C GLU A 200 -9.59 -8.85 -5.47
N LEU A 201 -8.76 -8.72 -4.43
CA LEU A 201 -8.06 -7.48 -4.12
C LEU A 201 -7.16 -7.02 -5.28
N MET A 202 -6.40 -7.94 -5.87
CA MET A 202 -5.59 -7.62 -7.06
C MET A 202 -6.47 -7.23 -8.25
N GLY A 203 -7.61 -7.90 -8.42
CA GLY A 203 -8.54 -7.62 -9.53
C GLY A 203 -9.19 -6.24 -9.49
N VAL A 204 -9.29 -5.60 -8.32
CA VAL A 204 -9.80 -4.22 -8.19
C VAL A 204 -8.70 -3.15 -8.26
N CYS A 205 -7.43 -3.56 -8.27
CA CYS A 205 -6.29 -2.64 -8.39
C CYS A 205 -5.89 -2.42 -9.86
N PHE A 206 -5.34 -1.24 -10.15
CA PHE A 206 -4.61 -1.04 -11.40
C PHE A 206 -3.27 -1.80 -11.34
N GLY A 207 -3.05 -2.72 -12.28
CA GLY A 207 -1.83 -3.54 -12.35
C GLY A 207 -0.66 -2.81 -13.00
N VAL A 208 0.51 -2.85 -12.37
CA VAL A 208 1.80 -2.35 -12.88
C VAL A 208 2.85 -3.45 -12.81
#